data_AF-A0A2G8JX08-F1
#
_entry.id   AF-A0A2G8JX08-F1
#
_cell.length_a   1.000
_cell.length_b   1.000
_cell.length_c   1.000
_cell.angle_alpha   90.00
_cell.angle_beta   90.00
_cell.angle_gamma   90.00
#
_symmetry.space_group_name_H-M   'P 1'
#
loop_
_entity.id
_entity.type
_entity.pdbx_description
1 polymer ?
#
loop_
_entity_poly.entity_id
_entity_poly.type
_entity_poly.pdbx_seq_one_letter_code
_entity_poly.pdbx_strand_id
1 'polypeptide(L)'
;MYAVTDSTAVFWNDYGYRLNLQSGVWEIKDQKSIQWLCSKAVSLKQTESKQLQRSTILLLELTSSHKVPISCLVIDKSLAGANDEGIILESGIHIPVLSTIEKIICKSEKGTKMTQDETLGVLSYAQKCHNLKNLTFIDCLLPLSFSLESLSSFMKSKHPQVLWQPLKHELRLDISKGTWKLGNSQDSLVLNSVVCNL
;
A
#
# COMPACT_ATOMS: atom_id res chain seq x y z
N MET A 1 9.50 14.50 -15.55
CA MET A 1 8.79 13.50 -16.38
C MET A 1 9.29 13.71 -17.80
N TYR A 2 10.14 12.82 -18.32
CA TYR A 2 10.69 12.96 -19.66
C TYR A 2 10.28 11.74 -20.47
N ALA A 3 9.34 11.93 -21.40
CA ALA A 3 9.11 10.98 -22.47
C ALA A 3 10.25 11.18 -23.48
N VAL A 4 11.05 10.15 -23.72
CA VAL A 4 11.99 10.16 -24.84
C VAL A 4 11.17 9.83 -26.07
N THR A 5 10.96 10.83 -26.92
CA THR A 5 10.33 10.66 -28.22
C THR A 5 11.40 10.24 -29.22
N ASP A 6 11.41 8.96 -29.59
CA ASP A 6 11.93 8.56 -30.88
C ASP A 6 10.75 8.48 -31.84
N SER A 7 10.96 8.82 -33.10
CA SER A 7 10.00 9.26 -34.14
C SER A 7 8.77 8.37 -34.41
N THR A 8 8.52 7.30 -33.65
CA THR A 8 7.37 6.40 -33.80
C THR A 8 6.82 5.78 -32.48
N ALA A 9 7.33 6.11 -31.28
CA ALA A 9 6.83 5.53 -30.03
C ALA A 9 7.05 6.40 -28.78
N VAL A 10 6.07 6.40 -27.87
CA VAL A 10 6.19 7.01 -26.52
C VAL A 10 6.58 5.93 -25.53
N PHE A 11 7.78 6.09 -24.95
CA PHE A 11 8.34 5.14 -24.00
C PHE A 11 8.22 5.66 -22.56
N TRP A 12 7.79 4.78 -21.66
CA TRP A 12 8.04 4.93 -20.24
C TRP A 12 9.19 4.02 -19.86
N ASN A 13 10.43 4.48 -20.10
CA ASN A 13 11.65 3.69 -19.83
C ASN A 13 11.77 3.29 -18.35
N ASP A 14 11.27 4.13 -17.45
CA ASP A 14 11.20 3.83 -16.02
C ASP A 14 10.17 2.74 -15.67
N TYR A 15 9.32 2.31 -16.62
CA TYR A 15 8.22 1.37 -16.38
C TYR A 15 8.05 0.29 -17.46
N GLY A 16 8.95 0.17 -18.44
CA GLY A 16 8.97 -1.01 -19.33
C GLY A 16 7.74 -1.17 -20.22
N TYR A 17 6.93 -0.11 -20.35
CA TYR A 17 5.75 -0.06 -21.21
C TYR A 17 6.00 0.89 -22.39
N ARG A 18 5.45 0.53 -23.55
CA ARG A 18 5.36 1.38 -24.74
C ARG A 18 3.90 1.64 -25.05
N LEU A 19 3.54 2.89 -25.36
CA LEU A 19 2.19 3.18 -25.86
C LEU A 19 2.16 2.85 -27.36
N ASN A 20 1.30 1.93 -27.76
CA ASN A 20 1.00 1.73 -29.18
C ASN A 20 0.15 2.90 -29.66
N LEU A 21 0.70 3.70 -30.57
CA LEU A 21 0.05 4.93 -31.05
C LEU A 21 -1.10 4.68 -32.04
N GLN A 22 -1.23 3.47 -32.60
CA GLN A 22 -2.33 3.10 -33.48
C GLN A 22 -3.55 2.60 -32.69
N SER A 23 -3.34 1.79 -31.66
CA SER A 23 -4.41 1.25 -30.83
C SER A 23 -4.72 2.08 -29.59
N GLY A 24 -3.79 2.95 -29.16
CA GLY A 24 -3.86 3.67 -27.89
C GLY A 24 -3.62 2.77 -26.66
N VAL A 25 -3.20 1.52 -26.87
CA VAL A 25 -2.99 0.54 -25.80
C VAL A 25 -1.55 0.54 -25.33
N TRP A 26 -1.33 0.47 -24.03
CA TRP A 26 -0.01 0.24 -23.46
C TRP A 26 0.39 -1.21 -23.65
N GLU A 27 1.49 -1.42 -24.37
CA GLU A 27 2.08 -2.72 -24.59
C GLU A 27 3.31 -2.90 -23.71
N ILE A 28 3.49 -4.12 -23.25
CA ILE A 28 4.66 -4.56 -22.52
C ILE A 28 5.86 -4.53 -23.49
N LYS A 29 6.92 -3.79 -23.15
CA LYS A 29 8.14 -3.76 -23.97
C LYS A 29 8.83 -5.13 -23.95
N ASP A 30 9.00 -5.70 -22.75
CA ASP A 30 9.50 -7.05 -22.54
C ASP A 30 9.16 -7.54 -21.11
N GLN A 31 8.96 -8.86 -20.95
CA GLN A 31 8.56 -9.48 -19.69
C GLN A 31 9.59 -9.28 -18.56
N LYS A 32 10.89 -9.20 -18.89
CA LYS A 32 11.96 -9.03 -17.91
C LYS A 32 11.95 -7.63 -17.30
N SER A 33 11.72 -6.60 -18.11
CA SER A 33 11.55 -5.23 -17.63
C SER A 33 10.38 -5.11 -16.66
N ILE A 34 9.23 -5.72 -16.96
CA ILE A 34 8.09 -5.71 -16.04
C ILE A 34 8.41 -6.42 -14.73
N GLN A 35 9.03 -7.60 -14.77
CA GLN A 35 9.43 -8.30 -13.56
C GLN A 35 10.39 -7.46 -12.70
N TRP A 36 11.38 -6.81 -13.32
CA TRP A 36 12.31 -5.94 -12.60
C TRP A 36 11.61 -4.72 -11.98
N LEU A 37 10.64 -4.14 -12.65
CA LEU A 37 9.90 -2.98 -12.14
C LEU A 37 8.97 -3.34 -11.01
N CYS A 38 8.25 -4.45 -11.16
CA CYS A 38 7.35 -4.94 -10.14
C CYS A 38 8.11 -5.54 -8.95
N SER A 39 9.44 -5.74 -9.07
CA SER A 39 10.32 -6.05 -7.94
C SER A 39 10.63 -4.82 -7.07
N LYS A 40 10.44 -3.61 -7.58
CA LYS A 40 10.72 -2.36 -6.86
C LYS A 40 9.48 -1.80 -6.16
N ALA A 41 9.74 -1.02 -5.12
CA ALA A 41 8.68 -0.26 -4.47
C ALA A 41 8.19 0.88 -5.38
N VAL A 42 6.88 0.91 -5.61
CA VAL A 42 6.19 2.00 -6.31
C VAL A 42 5.61 2.94 -5.26
N SER A 43 5.80 4.25 -5.43
CA SER A 43 5.28 5.25 -4.49
C SER A 43 4.19 6.09 -5.16
N LEU A 44 3.10 6.36 -4.42
CA LEU A 44 2.07 7.34 -4.74
C LEU A 44 2.16 8.44 -3.69
N LYS A 45 2.58 9.63 -4.11
CA LYS A 45 2.88 10.73 -3.18
C LYS A 45 1.87 11.84 -3.30
N GLN A 46 1.58 12.52 -2.20
CA GLN A 46 0.70 13.68 -2.16
C GLN A 46 1.10 14.79 -3.16
N THR A 47 2.41 14.96 -3.36
CA THR A 47 3.00 16.01 -4.20
C THR A 47 2.97 15.67 -5.70
N GLU A 48 2.60 14.44 -6.06
CA GLU A 48 2.49 14.04 -7.45
C GLU A 48 1.24 14.62 -8.10
N SER A 49 1.32 14.89 -9.40
CA SER A 49 0.15 15.35 -10.14
C SER A 49 -0.92 14.24 -10.18
N LYS A 50 -2.19 14.65 -10.22
CA LYS A 50 -3.32 13.71 -10.40
C LYS A 50 -3.14 12.83 -11.63
N GLN A 51 -2.57 13.38 -12.70
CA GLN A 51 -2.25 12.66 -13.93
C GLN A 51 -1.26 11.51 -13.67
N LEU A 52 -0.16 11.80 -12.95
CA LEU A 52 0.86 10.80 -12.63
C LEU A 52 0.30 9.70 -11.74
N GLN A 53 -0.44 10.06 -10.68
CA GLN A 53 -1.07 9.07 -9.80
C GLN A 53 -2.04 8.16 -10.55
N ARG A 54 -2.89 8.71 -11.43
CA ARG A 54 -3.79 7.91 -12.28
C ARG A 54 -3.03 6.96 -13.18
N SER A 55 -2.01 7.44 -13.89
CA SER A 55 -1.20 6.59 -14.75
C SER A 55 -0.52 5.46 -13.97
N THR A 56 0.06 5.76 -12.81
CA THR A 56 0.68 4.74 -11.95
C THR A 56 -0.33 3.70 -11.48
N ILE A 57 -1.53 4.11 -11.06
CA ILE A 57 -2.58 3.19 -10.60
C ILE A 57 -3.07 2.29 -11.75
N LEU A 58 -3.29 2.84 -12.94
CA LEU A 58 -3.67 2.05 -14.12
C LEU A 58 -2.62 0.98 -14.44
N LEU A 59 -1.33 1.31 -14.30
CA LEU A 59 -0.26 0.33 -14.49
C LEU A 59 -0.27 -0.76 -13.43
N LEU A 60 -0.51 -0.42 -12.17
CA LEU A 60 -0.62 -1.39 -11.07
C LEU A 60 -1.82 -2.32 -11.29
N GLU A 61 -2.95 -1.78 -11.73
CA GLU A 61 -4.15 -2.55 -12.05
C GLU A 61 -3.92 -3.52 -13.21
N LEU A 62 -3.33 -3.04 -14.31
CA LEU A 62 -2.94 -3.88 -15.44
C LEU A 62 -1.96 -4.97 -15.00
N THR A 63 -0.95 -4.62 -14.22
CA THR A 63 0.02 -5.58 -13.66
C THR A 63 -0.67 -6.66 -12.84
N SER A 64 -1.62 -6.26 -11.99
CA SER A 64 -2.37 -7.19 -11.15
C SER A 64 -3.31 -8.10 -11.96
N SER A 65 -3.97 -7.55 -12.99
CA SER A 65 -4.85 -8.32 -13.88
C SER A 65 -4.09 -9.41 -14.64
N HIS A 66 -2.83 -9.16 -15.01
CA HIS A 66 -1.94 -10.13 -15.66
C HIS A 66 -1.25 -11.08 -14.68
N LYS A 67 -1.67 -11.10 -13.41
CA LYS A 67 -1.13 -11.96 -12.35
C LYS A 67 0.37 -11.76 -12.10
N VAL A 68 0.90 -10.60 -12.44
CA VAL A 68 2.30 -10.24 -12.14
C VAL A 68 2.38 -9.78 -10.67
N PRO A 69 3.29 -10.35 -9.86
CA PRO A 69 3.48 -9.93 -8.47
C PRO A 69 3.95 -8.48 -8.38
N ILE A 70 3.30 -7.68 -7.53
CA ILE A 70 3.73 -6.31 -7.22
C ILE A 70 4.41 -6.35 -5.85
N SER A 71 5.71 -6.04 -5.78
CA SER A 71 6.48 -6.26 -4.55
C SER A 71 6.07 -5.31 -3.43
N CYS A 72 5.86 -4.03 -3.72
CA CYS A 72 5.58 -3.03 -2.70
C CYS A 72 4.91 -1.77 -3.27
N LEU A 73 3.84 -1.33 -2.61
CA LEU A 73 3.18 -0.06 -2.84
C LEU A 73 3.36 0.83 -1.60
N VAL A 74 3.86 2.05 -1.81
CA VAL A 74 4.04 3.07 -0.77
C VAL A 74 3.03 4.18 -1.02
N ILE A 75 2.14 4.41 -0.06
CA ILE A 75 1.22 5.54 -0.04
C ILE A 75 1.87 6.58 0.86
N ASP A 76 2.51 7.58 0.25
CA ASP A 76 3.36 8.55 0.94
C ASP A 76 2.61 9.87 1.13
N LYS A 77 2.14 10.08 2.36
CA LYS A 77 1.36 11.24 2.82
C LYS A 77 0.11 11.51 1.98
N SER A 78 -0.40 10.49 1.29
CA SER A 78 -1.46 10.65 0.29
C SER A 78 -2.74 9.89 0.65
N LEU A 79 -2.81 9.22 1.81
CA LEU A 79 -3.98 8.45 2.22
C LEU A 79 -5.09 9.39 2.72
N ALA A 80 -6.26 9.38 2.07
CA ALA A 80 -7.45 10.10 2.54
C ALA A 80 -8.52 9.19 3.13
N GLY A 81 -8.56 7.93 2.72
CA GLY A 81 -9.52 6.95 3.23
C GLY A 81 -9.33 5.59 2.58
N ALA A 82 -9.96 4.57 3.14
CA ALA A 82 -9.94 3.22 2.59
C ALA A 82 -11.17 2.45 3.05
N ASN A 83 -11.57 1.45 2.26
CA ASN A 83 -12.59 0.47 2.59
C ASN A 83 -12.27 -0.85 1.87
N ASP A 84 -13.24 -1.75 1.79
CA ASP A 84 -13.06 -3.05 1.17
C ASP A 84 -13.17 -3.03 -0.38
N GLU A 85 -13.46 -1.88 -0.97
CA GLU A 85 -13.47 -1.64 -2.42
C GLU A 85 -12.17 -1.00 -2.92
N GLY A 86 -11.46 -0.25 -2.06
CA GLY A 86 -10.19 0.36 -2.42
C GLY A 86 -9.65 1.39 -1.43
N ILE A 87 -8.62 2.10 -1.88
CA ILE A 87 -8.00 3.22 -1.15
C ILE A 87 -8.27 4.52 -1.92
N ILE A 88 -8.66 5.56 -1.20
CA ILE A 88 -8.84 6.91 -1.72
C ILE A 88 -7.61 7.74 -1.37
N LEU A 89 -6.98 8.31 -2.39
CA LEU A 89 -5.90 9.27 -2.21
C LEU A 89 -6.46 10.67 -1.89
N GLU A 90 -5.69 11.54 -1.23
CA GLU A 90 -6.05 12.95 -1.00
C GLU A 90 -6.35 13.73 -2.28
N SER A 91 -5.81 13.29 -3.41
CA SER A 91 -6.13 13.83 -4.73
C SER A 91 -7.56 13.50 -5.21
N GLY A 92 -8.26 12.60 -4.52
CA GLY A 92 -9.55 12.00 -4.87
C GLY A 92 -9.44 10.79 -5.80
N ILE A 93 -8.22 10.31 -6.11
CA ILE A 93 -8.01 9.17 -7.00
C ILE A 93 -8.11 7.87 -6.22
N HIS A 94 -8.80 6.89 -6.80
CA HIS A 94 -9.04 5.59 -6.21
C HIS A 94 -7.99 4.57 -6.64
N ILE A 95 -7.44 3.81 -5.69
CA ILE A 95 -6.63 2.61 -5.91
C ILE A 95 -7.56 1.40 -5.75
N PRO A 96 -7.85 0.64 -6.82
CA PRO A 96 -8.66 -0.56 -6.74
C PRO A 96 -7.90 -1.68 -6.03
N VAL A 97 -8.60 -2.75 -5.64
CA VAL A 97 -7.98 -3.94 -5.03
C VAL A 97 -6.92 -4.56 -5.95
N LEU A 98 -5.66 -4.53 -5.51
CA LEU A 98 -4.53 -5.12 -6.22
C LEU A 98 -4.27 -6.55 -5.73
N SER A 99 -4.90 -7.55 -6.34
CA SER A 99 -4.83 -8.96 -5.87
C SER A 99 -3.41 -9.56 -5.75
N THR A 100 -2.44 -9.03 -6.48
CA THR A 100 -1.05 -9.53 -6.55
C THR A 100 -0.04 -8.72 -5.74
N ILE A 101 -0.49 -7.71 -4.99
CA ILE A 101 0.39 -6.88 -4.14
C ILE A 101 0.91 -7.70 -2.94
N GLU A 102 2.21 -7.61 -2.67
CA GLU A 102 2.85 -8.34 -1.58
C GLU A 102 3.11 -7.47 -0.34
N LYS A 103 3.31 -6.17 -0.52
CA LYS A 103 3.55 -5.22 0.57
C LYS A 103 2.85 -3.89 0.33
N ILE A 104 2.26 -3.35 1.39
CA ILE A 104 1.71 -1.99 1.41
C ILE A 104 2.37 -1.22 2.56
N ILE A 105 2.79 0.01 2.28
CA ILE A 105 3.32 0.94 3.28
C ILE A 105 2.45 2.19 3.25
N CYS A 106 1.75 2.47 4.35
CA CYS A 106 1.03 3.72 4.58
C CYS A 106 1.95 4.63 5.41
N LYS A 107 2.54 5.63 4.76
CA LYS A 107 3.41 6.61 5.42
C LYS A 107 2.66 7.92 5.56
N SER A 108 2.62 8.47 6.77
CA SER A 108 1.99 9.77 7.04
C SER A 108 3.03 10.81 7.43
N GLU A 109 2.60 12.04 7.69
CA GLU A 109 3.44 12.99 8.39
C GLU A 109 3.62 12.56 9.85
N LYS A 110 4.80 12.83 10.41
CA LYS A 110 5.14 12.42 11.76
C LYS A 110 4.11 12.94 12.78
N GLY A 111 3.49 12.02 13.52
CA GLY A 111 2.50 12.34 14.54
C GLY A 111 1.07 12.48 14.02
N THR A 112 0.82 12.26 12.73
CA THR A 112 -0.54 12.27 12.17
C THR A 112 -1.37 11.19 12.84
N LYS A 113 -2.49 11.56 13.48
CA LYS A 113 -3.40 10.61 14.10
C LYS A 113 -4.29 9.99 13.04
N MET A 114 -4.34 8.66 13.01
CA MET A 114 -5.37 7.92 12.28
C MET A 114 -6.46 7.50 13.26
N THR A 115 -7.69 7.66 12.84
CA THR A 115 -8.88 7.19 13.54
C THR A 115 -8.99 5.66 13.46
N GLN A 116 -9.86 5.09 14.29
CA GLN A 116 -10.20 3.67 14.21
C GLN A 116 -10.80 3.31 12.84
N ASP A 117 -11.70 4.13 12.31
CA ASP A 117 -12.36 3.85 11.03
C ASP A 117 -11.39 3.91 9.86
N GLU A 118 -10.47 4.88 9.83
CA GLU A 118 -9.42 4.95 8.79
C GLU A 118 -8.50 3.73 8.85
N THR A 119 -8.10 3.32 10.06
CA THR A 119 -7.22 2.15 10.25
C THR A 119 -7.94 0.86 9.83
N LEU A 120 -9.19 0.67 10.24
CA LEU A 120 -10.01 -0.48 9.87
C LEU A 120 -10.32 -0.50 8.38
N GLY A 121 -10.51 0.65 7.75
CA GLY A 121 -10.66 0.78 6.31
C GLY A 121 -9.45 0.24 5.54
N VAL A 122 -8.23 0.61 5.95
CA VAL A 122 -6.99 0.09 5.34
C VAL A 122 -6.84 -1.42 5.59
N LEU A 123 -7.19 -1.91 6.78
CA LEU A 123 -7.18 -3.34 7.08
C LEU A 123 -8.22 -4.10 6.22
N SER A 124 -9.37 -3.49 5.96
CA SER A 124 -10.42 -4.06 5.10
C SER A 124 -9.97 -4.17 3.65
N TYR A 125 -9.29 -3.14 3.14
CA TYR A 125 -8.63 -3.20 1.84
C TYR A 125 -7.58 -4.32 1.78
N ALA A 126 -6.73 -4.39 2.81
CA ALA A 126 -5.65 -5.37 2.91
C ALA A 126 -6.17 -6.82 2.89
N GLN A 127 -7.34 -7.10 3.46
CA GLN A 127 -8.00 -8.42 3.38
C GLN A 127 -8.28 -8.86 1.94
N LYS A 128 -8.60 -7.92 1.04
CA LYS A 128 -8.95 -8.23 -0.36
C LYS A 128 -7.71 -8.44 -1.23
N CYS A 129 -6.55 -8.03 -0.74
CA CYS A 129 -5.26 -8.22 -1.39
C CYS A 129 -4.71 -9.63 -1.09
N HIS A 130 -5.10 -10.62 -1.90
CA HIS A 130 -4.87 -12.05 -1.64
C HIS A 130 -3.40 -12.45 -1.46
N ASN A 131 -2.46 -11.75 -2.12
CA ASN A 131 -1.03 -12.03 -2.03
C ASN A 131 -0.31 -11.18 -0.97
N LEU A 132 -1.04 -10.35 -0.21
CA LEU A 132 -0.44 -9.42 0.72
C LEU A 132 0.23 -10.19 1.86
N LYS A 133 1.52 -9.88 2.08
CA LYS A 133 2.35 -10.43 3.14
C LYS A 133 2.57 -9.43 4.26
N ASN A 134 2.65 -8.13 3.93
CA ASN A 134 3.00 -7.08 4.88
C ASN A 134 2.17 -5.82 4.66
N LEU A 135 1.58 -5.30 5.73
CA LEU A 135 1.01 -3.96 5.81
C LEU A 135 1.79 -3.18 6.88
N THR A 136 2.34 -2.02 6.53
CA THR A 136 3.15 -1.22 7.45
C THR A 136 2.62 0.20 7.53
N PHE A 137 2.40 0.68 8.75
CA PHE A 137 2.06 2.06 9.06
C PHE A 137 3.29 2.77 9.61
N ILE A 138 3.70 3.87 8.97
CA ILE A 138 4.91 4.63 9.32
C ILE A 138 4.55 6.07 9.66
N ASP A 139 5.18 6.59 10.71
CA ASP A 139 5.10 7.99 11.15
C ASP A 139 3.70 8.46 11.62
N CYS A 140 2.68 7.60 11.60
CA CYS A 140 1.34 7.89 12.13
C CYS A 140 1.13 7.36 13.57
N LEU A 141 0.17 7.94 14.26
CA LEU A 141 -0.35 7.46 15.54
C LEU A 141 -1.62 6.65 15.27
N LEU A 142 -1.56 5.35 15.56
CA LEU A 142 -2.70 4.45 15.45
C LEU A 142 -3.41 4.31 16.81
N PRO A 143 -4.69 3.93 16.83
CA PRO A 143 -5.35 3.51 18.06
C PRO A 143 -4.61 2.35 18.73
N LEU A 144 -4.55 2.36 20.06
CA LEU A 144 -3.83 1.35 20.85
C LEU A 144 -4.54 -0.01 20.87
N SER A 145 -5.85 0.01 20.66
CA SER A 145 -6.70 -1.17 20.61
C SER A 145 -7.86 -0.97 19.63
N PHE A 146 -8.32 -2.05 19.02
CA PHE A 146 -9.45 -2.04 18.08
C PHE A 146 -10.38 -3.22 18.36
N SER A 147 -11.68 -3.04 18.12
CA SER A 147 -12.57 -4.18 17.88
C SER A 147 -12.37 -4.65 16.45
N LEU A 148 -11.99 -5.92 16.28
CA LEU A 148 -11.79 -6.55 14.98
C LEU A 148 -12.98 -7.43 14.56
N GLU A 149 -14.15 -7.25 15.21
CA GLU A 149 -15.36 -8.02 14.93
C GLU A 149 -15.78 -7.94 13.45
N SER A 150 -15.66 -6.76 12.84
CA SER A 150 -15.93 -6.54 11.41
C SER A 150 -14.90 -7.18 10.48
N LEU A 151 -13.70 -7.51 11.00
CA LEU A 151 -12.61 -8.11 10.24
C LEU A 151 -12.54 -9.64 10.42
N SER A 152 -13.63 -10.29 10.83
CA SER A 152 -13.71 -11.73 11.08
C SER A 152 -13.28 -12.64 9.90
N SER A 153 -13.27 -12.14 8.66
CA SER A 153 -12.71 -12.80 7.47
C SER A 153 -11.19 -12.64 7.32
N PHE A 154 -10.58 -11.57 7.87
CA PHE A 154 -9.11 -11.42 7.97
C PHE A 154 -8.52 -12.61 8.70
N MET A 155 -9.24 -13.08 9.73
CA MET A 155 -8.87 -14.04 10.79
C MET A 155 -8.67 -15.50 10.35
N LYS A 156 -9.03 -15.90 9.12
CA LYS A 156 -9.31 -17.32 8.85
C LYS A 156 -8.34 -18.08 7.94
N SER A 157 -7.46 -17.44 7.15
CA SER A 157 -6.70 -18.26 6.18
C SER A 157 -5.32 -17.82 5.72
N LYS A 158 -4.91 -16.56 5.91
CA LYS A 158 -3.54 -16.07 5.58
C LYS A 158 -3.44 -14.61 6.00
N HIS A 159 -2.75 -14.35 7.10
CA HIS A 159 -2.64 -13.00 7.64
C HIS A 159 -1.43 -12.28 7.05
N PRO A 160 -1.62 -11.11 6.41
CA PRO A 160 -0.51 -10.19 6.25
C PRO A 160 -0.04 -9.75 7.64
N GLN A 161 1.27 -9.68 7.83
CA GLN A 161 1.86 -9.09 9.01
C GLN A 161 1.53 -7.60 9.03
N VAL A 162 0.86 -7.13 10.08
CA VAL A 162 0.55 -5.71 10.27
C VAL A 162 1.57 -5.11 11.23
N LEU A 163 2.33 -4.15 10.72
CA LEU A 163 3.42 -3.47 11.42
C LEU A 163 3.07 -2.00 11.64
N TRP A 164 3.48 -1.48 12.79
CA TRP A 164 3.37 -0.07 13.13
C TRP A 164 4.71 0.48 13.62
N GLN A 165 5.15 1.55 12.99
CA GLN A 165 6.41 2.23 13.23
C GLN A 165 6.15 3.73 13.47
N PRO A 166 5.67 4.12 14.66
CA PRO A 166 5.42 5.53 14.97
C PRO A 166 6.72 6.34 15.14
N LEU A 167 7.81 5.66 15.55
CA LEU A 167 9.15 6.21 15.79
C LEU A 167 10.21 5.16 15.41
N LYS A 168 11.24 4.94 16.25
CA LYS A 168 12.32 3.96 16.01
C LYS A 168 11.96 2.51 16.34
N HIS A 169 10.80 2.29 16.95
CA HIS A 169 10.36 0.95 17.38
C HIS A 169 9.33 0.40 16.41
N GLU A 170 9.41 -0.91 16.16
CA GLU A 170 8.42 -1.66 15.39
C GLU A 170 7.50 -2.45 16.31
N LEU A 171 6.21 -2.27 16.08
CA LEU A 171 5.11 -2.92 16.78
C LEU A 171 4.36 -3.81 15.79
N ARG A 172 3.85 -4.93 16.28
CA ARG A 172 3.08 -5.92 15.52
C ARG A 172 1.68 -5.98 16.08
N LEU A 173 0.68 -6.01 15.20
CA LEU A 173 -0.70 -6.20 15.62
C LEU A 173 -0.89 -7.63 16.13
N ASP A 174 -1.27 -7.79 17.39
CA ASP A 174 -1.88 -9.00 17.91
C ASP A 174 -3.35 -9.02 17.50
N ILE A 175 -3.62 -9.71 16.40
CA ILE A 175 -4.95 -9.86 15.81
C ILE A 175 -5.93 -10.53 16.78
N SER A 176 -5.47 -11.41 17.68
CA SER A 176 -6.36 -12.10 18.62
C SER A 176 -6.93 -11.16 19.70
N LYS A 177 -6.21 -10.07 19.99
CA LYS A 177 -6.56 -9.10 21.03
C LYS A 177 -6.94 -7.73 20.47
N GLY A 178 -6.65 -7.48 19.19
CA GLY A 178 -6.77 -6.17 18.58
C GLY A 178 -5.81 -5.14 19.18
N THR A 179 -4.65 -5.55 19.70
CA THR A 179 -3.68 -4.69 20.40
C THR A 179 -2.27 -4.82 19.80
N TRP A 180 -1.36 -3.89 20.12
CA TRP A 180 0.02 -3.92 19.62
C TRP A 180 1.00 -4.63 20.57
N LYS A 181 1.96 -5.38 20.01
CA LYS A 181 3.09 -6.02 20.71
C LYS A 181 4.42 -5.56 20.13
N LEU A 182 5.45 -5.45 20.95
CA LEU A 182 6.81 -5.17 20.47
C LEU A 182 7.32 -6.34 19.60
N GLY A 183 7.92 -6.02 18.45
CA GLY A 183 8.31 -7.03 17.45
C GLY A 183 9.34 -8.08 17.92
N ASN A 184 10.03 -7.85 19.06
CA ASN A 184 11.24 -8.58 19.45
C ASN A 184 11.28 -9.13 20.90
N SER A 185 10.21 -9.09 21.70
CA SER A 185 10.25 -9.66 23.07
C SER A 185 9.26 -10.82 23.24
N GLN A 186 9.72 -11.92 23.87
CA GLN A 186 8.83 -12.98 24.35
C GLN A 186 7.88 -12.49 25.46
N ASP A 187 8.20 -11.34 26.08
CA ASP A 187 7.33 -10.65 27.00
C ASP A 187 6.46 -9.64 26.23
N SER A 188 5.17 -9.93 26.13
CA SER A 188 4.18 -9.04 25.52
C SER A 188 3.92 -7.84 26.44
N LEU A 189 4.71 -6.77 26.28
CA LEU A 189 4.31 -5.47 26.82
C LEU A 189 3.21 -4.92 25.91
N VAL A 190 1.97 -4.91 26.43
CA VAL A 190 0.86 -4.19 25.81
C VAL A 190 1.13 -2.70 25.99
N LEU A 191 1.14 -1.95 24.90
CA LEU A 191 1.27 -0.50 24.95
C LEU A 191 0.06 0.11 25.66
N ASN A 192 0.25 0.51 26.92
CA ASN A 192 -0.66 1.40 27.62
C ASN A 192 -0.28 2.86 27.33
N SER A 193 -1.21 3.79 27.59
CA SER A 193 -1.20 5.23 27.26
C SER A 193 0.06 6.04 27.63
N VAL A 194 1.03 5.44 28.34
CA VAL A 194 2.24 6.09 28.85
C VAL A 194 3.38 6.14 27.81
N VAL A 195 3.41 5.22 26.83
CA VAL A 195 4.60 5.06 25.96
C VAL A 195 4.62 5.99 24.74
N CYS A 196 3.49 6.65 24.41
CA CYS A 196 3.42 7.58 23.27
C CYS A 196 3.92 9.01 23.57
N ASN A 197 4.49 9.27 24.75
CA ASN A 197 5.07 10.57 25.14
C ASN A 197 6.61 10.61 25.11
N LEU A 198 7.27 9.65 24.45
CA LEU A 198 8.74 9.59 24.33
C LEU A 198 9.20 9.82 22.88
#